data_AF-A0A1X9SQR1-F1
#
_entry.id   AF-A0A1X9SQR1-F1
#
_cell.length_a   1.000
_cell.length_b   1.000
_cell.length_c   1.000
_cell.angle_alpha   90.00
_cell.angle_beta   90.00
_cell.angle_gamma   90.00
#
_symmetry.space_group_name_H-M   'P 1'
#
loop_
_entity.id
_entity.type
_entity.pdbx_description
1 polymer ?
#
loop_
_entity_poly.entity_id
_entity_poly.type
_entity_poly.pdbx_seq_one_letter_code
_entity_poly.pdbx_strand_id
1 'polypeptide(L)'
;MKKLILLLISACMIAGELEDLYLQGGITAVQKKIEKNLQNPEYWNNNLKDMNLTYGYYSNSDRLIIAVDKTAKQISINRYENGNIKVLKSNEIITGLMGEKLAEGDLKTPVGAYEITRRFTPPTTYYGPVAFSLSYPNLYDKMRSRTGSGIWIHGYPMEGDVRENEVETRGCVAMKNDLLIAFEDVVKNNKSIVIISEKGYPQALTSDIAVIFAGLFAWKNAWTISDLDRYLSFYSSDFRRFDGMKLSEFSAMKKRVFSKNESKIIEFKNFTIVPYPSTDSKNIYRVSFDERYRADTYNFDGQKVLYVAVENNKMKILIEE
;
A
#
# COMPACT_ATOMS: atom_id res chain seq x y z
N MET A 1 -25.34 31.80 -21.29
CA MET A 1 -24.77 30.63 -22.01
C MET A 1 -23.32 30.87 -22.43
N LYS A 2 -22.36 31.05 -21.49
CA LYS A 2 -20.93 31.30 -21.83
C LYS A 2 -19.92 30.67 -20.84
N LYS A 3 -20.32 29.67 -20.05
CA LYS A 3 -19.41 28.97 -19.10
C LYS A 3 -19.21 27.47 -19.39
N LEU A 4 -19.62 26.98 -20.57
CA LEU A 4 -19.51 25.56 -20.94
C LEU A 4 -18.51 25.26 -22.07
N ILE A 5 -17.66 26.22 -22.45
CA ILE A 5 -16.74 26.07 -23.61
C ILE A 5 -15.28 25.81 -23.18
N LEU A 6 -14.90 26.08 -21.92
CA LEU A 6 -13.48 25.98 -21.52
C LEU A 6 -13.02 24.56 -21.17
N LEU A 7 -13.94 23.64 -20.84
CA LEU A 7 -13.58 22.25 -20.49
C LEU A 7 -13.41 21.33 -21.70
N LEU A 8 -14.07 21.62 -22.83
CA LEU A 8 -13.95 20.81 -24.06
C LEU A 8 -12.66 21.10 -24.85
N ILE A 9 -12.10 22.31 -24.73
CA ILE A 9 -10.91 22.70 -25.50
C ILE A 9 -9.66 21.95 -25.01
N SER A 10 -9.53 21.71 -23.70
CA SER A 10 -8.35 21.03 -23.15
C SER A 10 -8.29 19.54 -23.53
N ALA A 11 -9.42 18.85 -23.63
CA ALA A 11 -9.46 17.44 -24.03
C ALA A 11 -9.20 17.25 -25.54
N CYS A 12 -9.70 18.17 -26.39
CA CYS A 12 -9.44 18.14 -27.83
C CYS A 12 -7.97 18.43 -28.19
N MET A 13 -7.27 19.29 -27.43
CA MET A 13 -5.84 19.56 -27.71
C MET A 13 -4.93 18.37 -27.38
N ILE A 14 -5.22 17.61 -26.33
CA ILE A 14 -4.42 16.43 -25.94
C ILE A 14 -4.64 15.27 -26.92
N ALA A 15 -5.88 15.09 -27.40
CA ALA A 15 -6.17 14.12 -28.46
C ALA A 15 -5.43 14.49 -29.76
N GLY A 16 -5.46 15.75 -30.19
CA GLY A 16 -4.66 16.18 -31.36
C GLY A 16 -3.15 15.88 -31.23
N GLU A 17 -2.59 16.03 -30.03
CA GLU A 17 -1.15 15.83 -29.79
C GLU A 17 -0.68 14.38 -30.01
N LEU A 18 -1.45 13.36 -29.61
CA LEU A 18 -1.04 11.96 -29.74
C LEU A 18 -1.20 11.46 -31.19
N GLU A 19 -2.28 11.86 -31.86
CA GLU A 19 -2.56 11.56 -33.26
C GLU A 19 -1.49 12.17 -34.17
N ASP A 20 -1.12 13.44 -33.94
CA ASP A 20 -0.05 14.11 -34.67
C ASP A 20 1.30 13.41 -34.44
N LEU A 21 1.58 13.02 -33.20
CA LEU A 21 2.81 12.30 -32.87
C LEU A 21 2.85 10.90 -33.51
N TYR A 22 1.70 10.22 -33.61
CA TYR A 22 1.57 8.96 -34.31
C TYR A 22 1.82 9.12 -35.81
N LEU A 23 1.23 10.14 -36.45
CA LEU A 23 1.41 10.39 -37.88
C LEU A 23 2.87 10.74 -38.22
N GLN A 24 3.58 11.44 -37.33
CA GLN A 24 4.98 11.83 -37.55
C GLN A 24 6.00 10.74 -37.20
N GLY A 25 5.77 9.96 -36.14
CA GLY A 25 6.78 9.06 -35.56
C GLY A 25 6.28 7.64 -35.27
N GLY A 26 5.05 7.30 -35.67
CA GLY A 26 4.42 6.01 -35.44
C GLY A 26 4.11 5.71 -33.98
N ILE A 27 3.70 4.46 -33.72
CA ILE A 27 3.31 4.01 -32.38
C ILE A 27 4.43 4.13 -31.34
N THR A 28 5.69 3.95 -31.77
CA THR A 28 6.86 4.04 -30.89
C THR A 28 7.02 5.45 -30.32
N ALA A 29 6.73 6.50 -31.09
CA ALA A 29 6.79 7.88 -30.62
C ALA A 29 5.71 8.13 -29.55
N VAL A 30 4.49 7.67 -29.79
CA VAL A 30 3.37 7.71 -28.83
C VAL A 30 3.74 7.01 -27.51
N GLN A 31 4.22 5.78 -27.59
CA GLN A 31 4.65 5.03 -26.41
C GLN A 31 5.74 5.78 -25.63
N LYS A 32 6.75 6.32 -26.33
CA LYS A 32 7.84 7.07 -25.69
C LYS A 32 7.34 8.34 -24.99
N LYS A 33 6.38 9.05 -25.58
CA LYS A 33 5.77 10.24 -24.97
C LYS A 33 4.98 9.87 -23.71
N ILE A 34 4.17 8.81 -23.76
CA ILE A 34 3.42 8.32 -22.60
C ILE A 34 4.38 7.89 -21.48
N GLU A 35 5.36 7.04 -21.78
CA GLU A 35 6.36 6.58 -20.81
C GLU A 35 7.18 7.74 -20.20
N LYS A 36 7.39 8.83 -20.96
CA LYS A 36 8.02 10.05 -20.43
C LYS A 36 7.08 10.81 -19.47
N ASN A 37 5.79 10.94 -19.81
CA ASN A 37 4.81 11.59 -18.95
C ASN A 37 4.62 10.84 -17.62
N LEU A 38 4.58 9.50 -17.66
CA LEU A 38 4.44 8.65 -16.47
C LEU A 38 5.62 8.77 -15.49
N GLN A 39 6.76 9.30 -15.93
CA GLN A 39 7.93 9.60 -15.08
C GLN A 39 7.89 11.00 -14.44
N ASN A 40 6.87 11.81 -14.72
CA ASN A 40 6.76 13.19 -14.22
C ASN A 40 5.79 13.29 -13.03
N PRO A 41 6.22 13.73 -11.83
CA PRO A 41 5.33 13.94 -10.69
C PRO A 41 4.20 14.95 -10.97
N GLU A 42 4.43 15.99 -11.79
CA GLU A 42 3.39 16.97 -12.13
C GLU A 42 2.25 16.36 -12.94
N TYR A 43 2.58 15.43 -13.84
CA TYR A 43 1.57 14.67 -14.58
C TYR A 43 0.65 13.94 -13.60
N TRP A 44 1.22 13.24 -12.63
CA TRP A 44 0.43 12.51 -11.64
C TRP A 44 -0.35 13.42 -10.69
N ASN A 45 0.25 14.52 -10.21
CA ASN A 45 -0.46 15.50 -9.40
C ASN A 45 -1.71 16.02 -10.12
N ASN A 46 -1.60 16.34 -11.41
CA ASN A 46 -2.74 16.81 -12.20
C ASN A 46 -3.82 15.74 -12.39
N ASN A 47 -3.43 14.47 -12.59
CA ASN A 47 -4.37 13.36 -12.77
C ASN A 47 -5.03 12.89 -11.46
N LEU A 48 -4.41 13.18 -10.31
CA LEU A 48 -4.86 12.73 -8.99
C LEU A 48 -5.54 13.85 -8.17
N LYS A 49 -5.53 15.10 -8.64
CA LYS A 49 -5.94 16.29 -7.87
C LYS A 49 -7.37 16.25 -7.31
N ASP A 50 -8.28 15.58 -8.01
CA ASP A 50 -9.71 15.52 -7.65
C ASP A 50 -10.04 14.25 -6.84
N MET A 51 -9.04 13.41 -6.55
CA MET A 51 -9.23 12.18 -5.78
C MET A 51 -9.01 12.43 -4.28
N ASN A 52 -9.87 11.85 -3.45
CA ASN A 52 -9.63 11.67 -2.04
C ASN A 52 -8.73 10.45 -1.81
N LEU A 53 -7.45 10.73 -1.57
CA LEU A 53 -6.40 9.72 -1.40
C LEU A 53 -5.99 9.52 0.06
N THR A 54 -6.79 9.96 1.05
CA THR A 54 -6.41 9.88 2.48
C THR A 54 -5.84 8.52 2.87
N TYR A 55 -6.46 7.43 2.40
CA TYR A 55 -6.03 6.06 2.70
C TYR A 55 -5.25 5.38 1.57
N GLY A 56 -4.72 6.15 0.64
CA GLY A 56 -3.94 5.66 -0.50
C GLY A 56 -4.71 5.64 -1.83
N TYR A 57 -4.05 5.08 -2.83
CA TYR A 57 -4.56 4.90 -4.19
C TYR A 57 -4.86 3.43 -4.47
N TYR A 58 -5.98 3.15 -5.12
CA TYR A 58 -6.40 1.80 -5.49
C TYR A 58 -6.90 1.79 -6.94
N SER A 59 -6.29 1.01 -7.82
CA SER A 59 -6.76 0.83 -9.21
C SER A 59 -8.12 0.14 -9.29
N ASN A 60 -8.45 -0.70 -8.30
CA ASN A 60 -9.81 -1.24 -8.20
C ASN A 60 -10.73 -0.15 -7.65
N SER A 61 -11.81 0.10 -8.38
CA SER A 61 -12.80 1.13 -8.08
C SER A 61 -13.63 0.87 -6.83
N ASP A 62 -13.56 -0.30 -6.19
CA ASP A 62 -14.23 -0.57 -4.91
C ASP A 62 -13.32 -1.34 -3.95
N ARG A 63 -13.03 -0.73 -2.79
CA ARG A 63 -12.24 -1.32 -1.71
C ARG A 63 -12.76 -0.91 -0.34
N LEU A 64 -12.78 -1.86 0.59
CA LEU A 64 -12.93 -1.55 2.01
C LEU A 64 -11.59 -1.27 2.67
N ILE A 65 -11.57 -0.22 3.46
CA ILE A 65 -10.40 0.25 4.21
C ILE A 65 -10.83 0.42 5.66
N ILE A 66 -10.18 -0.32 6.53
CA ILE A 66 -10.38 -0.25 7.97
C ILE A 66 -9.24 0.60 8.52
N ALA A 67 -9.55 1.73 9.15
CA ALA A 67 -8.55 2.59 9.77
C ALA A 67 -8.69 2.53 11.29
N VAL A 68 -7.58 2.30 11.99
CA VAL A 68 -7.51 2.20 13.45
C VAL A 68 -6.59 3.29 13.98
N ASP A 69 -7.10 4.10 14.90
CA ASP A 69 -6.32 5.05 15.68
C ASP A 69 -6.18 4.53 17.11
N LYS A 70 -4.96 4.12 17.48
CA LYS A 70 -4.65 3.56 18.80
C LYS A 70 -4.84 4.58 19.92
N THR A 71 -4.48 5.84 19.70
CA THR A 71 -4.60 6.92 20.70
C THR A 71 -6.06 7.30 20.92
N ALA A 72 -6.81 7.51 19.82
CA ALA A 72 -8.22 7.87 19.91
C ALA A 72 -9.13 6.69 20.28
N LYS A 73 -8.59 5.46 20.28
CA LYS A 73 -9.33 4.21 20.56
C LYS A 73 -10.54 4.06 19.63
N GLN A 74 -10.32 4.36 18.35
CA GLN A 74 -11.34 4.32 17.32
C GLN A 74 -10.95 3.44 16.15
N ILE A 75 -11.95 2.77 15.60
CA ILE A 75 -11.87 2.07 14.32
C ILE A 75 -12.95 2.62 13.40
N SER A 76 -12.60 2.86 12.14
CA SER A 76 -13.55 3.25 11.10
C SER A 76 -13.49 2.28 9.93
N ILE A 77 -14.66 1.99 9.35
CA ILE A 77 -14.81 1.26 8.10
C ILE A 77 -15.10 2.28 7.02
N ASN A 78 -14.26 2.33 6.02
CA ASN A 78 -14.31 3.28 4.92
C ASN A 78 -14.44 2.50 3.62
N ARG A 79 -15.21 3.04 2.68
CA ARG A 79 -15.25 2.53 1.31
C ARG A 79 -14.59 3.52 0.38
N TYR A 80 -13.61 3.04 -0.37
CA TYR A 80 -13.01 3.76 -1.47
C TYR A 80 -13.75 3.39 -2.75
N GLU A 81 -14.45 4.36 -3.33
CA GLU A 81 -15.20 4.20 -4.58
C GLU A 81 -14.83 5.31 -5.57
N ASN A 82 -14.25 4.94 -6.73
CA ASN A 82 -13.92 5.87 -7.82
C ASN A 82 -13.18 7.15 -7.38
N GLY A 83 -12.10 7.00 -6.60
CA GLY A 83 -11.33 8.15 -6.12
C GLY A 83 -11.99 8.93 -4.98
N ASN A 84 -13.09 8.45 -4.40
CA ASN A 84 -13.74 9.07 -3.26
C ASN A 84 -13.75 8.12 -2.05
N ILE A 85 -13.84 8.70 -0.85
CA ILE A 85 -13.90 7.93 0.40
C ILE A 85 -15.22 8.22 1.09
N LYS A 86 -15.96 7.17 1.43
CA LYS A 86 -17.17 7.21 2.24
C LYS A 86 -16.95 6.48 3.55
N VAL A 87 -17.11 7.17 4.66
CA VAL A 87 -17.14 6.53 5.99
C VAL A 87 -18.45 5.75 6.10
N LEU A 88 -18.37 4.44 6.32
CA LEU A 88 -19.53 3.57 6.50
C LEU A 88 -19.93 3.46 7.96
N LYS A 89 -18.94 3.30 8.85
CA LYS A 89 -19.15 3.15 10.29
C LYS A 89 -17.91 3.53 11.07
N SER A 90 -18.10 3.97 12.31
CA SER A 90 -17.04 4.15 13.30
C SER A 90 -17.47 3.55 14.63
N ASN A 91 -16.55 2.86 15.30
CA ASN A 91 -16.78 2.20 16.58
C ASN A 91 -15.65 2.55 17.56
N GLU A 92 -15.98 2.53 18.85
CA GLU A 92 -14.96 2.49 19.91
C GLU A 92 -14.32 1.10 19.98
N ILE A 93 -13.02 1.07 20.23
CA ILE A 93 -12.22 -0.14 20.39
C ILE A 93 -11.32 -0.01 21.59
N ILE A 94 -10.74 -1.14 22.00
CA ILE A 94 -9.49 -1.12 22.74
C ILE A 94 -8.40 -1.88 21.98
N THR A 95 -7.16 -1.55 22.30
CA THR A 95 -5.95 -2.07 21.67
C THR A 95 -5.00 -2.58 22.74
N GLY A 96 -3.89 -3.20 22.34
CA GLY A 96 -2.75 -3.37 23.23
C GLY A 96 -2.01 -2.05 23.49
N LEU A 97 -0.83 -2.18 24.08
CA LEU A 97 0.04 -1.06 24.46
C LEU A 97 0.41 -0.18 23.26
N MET A 98 0.76 1.07 23.57
CA MET A 98 1.27 2.06 22.63
C MET A 98 2.68 1.69 22.11
N GLY A 99 3.04 2.24 20.96
CA GLY A 99 4.31 2.03 20.25
C GLY A 99 4.29 0.83 19.28
N GLU A 100 5.38 0.67 18.54
CA GLU A 100 5.56 -0.42 17.58
C GLU A 100 5.64 -1.78 18.25
N LYS A 101 4.94 -2.75 17.67
CA LYS A 101 5.09 -4.17 18.01
C LYS A 101 6.38 -4.72 17.40
N LEU A 102 7.33 -5.12 18.25
CA LEU A 102 8.66 -5.59 17.83
C LEU A 102 8.90 -7.06 18.15
N ALA A 103 8.26 -7.59 19.20
CA ALA A 103 8.52 -8.96 19.65
C ALA A 103 7.25 -9.68 20.07
N GLU A 104 7.30 -11.00 20.09
CA GLU A 104 6.28 -11.82 20.73
C GLU A 104 6.15 -11.47 22.22
N GLY A 105 4.92 -11.39 22.73
CA GLY A 105 4.65 -11.09 24.13
C GLY A 105 4.83 -9.63 24.56
N ASP A 106 5.18 -8.71 23.67
CA ASP A 106 5.35 -7.28 24.01
C ASP A 106 4.04 -6.50 24.26
N LEU A 107 2.89 -7.19 24.17
CA LEU A 107 1.54 -6.68 24.43
C LEU A 107 1.09 -5.50 23.55
N LYS A 108 1.82 -5.17 22.50
CA LYS A 108 1.50 -4.03 21.63
C LYS A 108 0.63 -4.42 20.44
N THR A 109 -0.27 -3.53 20.06
CA THR A 109 -0.92 -3.61 18.75
C THR A 109 0.02 -3.03 17.70
N PRO A 110 0.29 -3.74 16.59
CA PRO A 110 1.23 -3.27 15.58
C PRO A 110 0.77 -1.99 14.90
N VAL A 111 1.72 -1.23 14.37
CA VAL A 111 1.50 -0.01 13.58
C VAL A 111 1.95 -0.32 12.15
N GLY A 112 1.12 0.00 11.16
CA GLY A 112 1.37 -0.33 9.76
C GLY A 112 0.11 -0.64 8.96
N ALA A 113 0.29 -1.19 7.76
CA ALA A 113 -0.81 -1.65 6.89
C ALA A 113 -0.82 -3.18 6.79
N TYR A 114 -2.00 -3.75 7.04
CA TYR A 114 -2.26 -5.19 7.13
C TYR A 114 -3.45 -5.59 6.27
N GLU A 115 -3.64 -6.89 6.09
CA GLU A 115 -4.81 -7.46 5.42
C GLU A 115 -5.57 -8.36 6.39
N ILE A 116 -6.89 -8.41 6.25
CA ILE A 116 -7.68 -9.47 6.90
C ILE A 116 -7.47 -10.76 6.11
N THR A 117 -6.87 -11.76 6.75
CA THR A 117 -6.54 -13.04 6.11
C THR A 117 -7.69 -14.04 6.21
N ARG A 118 -8.48 -13.99 7.29
CA ARG A 118 -9.67 -14.83 7.47
C ARG A 118 -10.61 -14.28 8.53
N ARG A 119 -11.90 -14.58 8.35
CA ARG A 119 -12.94 -14.57 9.38
C ARG A 119 -13.04 -15.97 10.01
N PHE A 120 -13.20 -16.07 11.32
CA PHE A 120 -13.42 -17.35 12.00
C PHE A 120 -14.21 -17.18 13.30
N THR A 121 -14.81 -18.27 13.78
CA THR A 121 -15.37 -18.33 15.14
C THR A 121 -14.24 -18.68 16.11
N PRO A 122 -13.96 -17.86 17.13
CA PRO A 122 -12.90 -18.13 18.09
C PRO A 122 -13.13 -19.43 18.88
N PRO A 123 -12.07 -20.11 19.34
CA PRO A 123 -12.18 -21.36 20.09
C PRO A 123 -12.65 -21.19 21.54
N THR A 124 -12.67 -19.94 22.04
CA THR A 124 -13.10 -19.58 23.39
C THR A 124 -14.00 -18.36 23.33
N THR A 125 -14.98 -18.33 24.21
CA THR A 125 -15.97 -17.25 24.38
C THR A 125 -15.34 -15.92 24.82
N TYR A 126 -14.08 -15.92 25.28
CA TYR A 126 -13.32 -14.72 25.63
C TYR A 126 -13.19 -13.72 24.47
N TYR A 127 -13.08 -14.22 23.23
CA TYR A 127 -12.89 -13.39 22.04
C TYR A 127 -14.20 -12.96 21.37
N GLY A 128 -15.35 -13.23 21.99
CA GLY A 128 -16.67 -12.90 21.46
C GLY A 128 -17.10 -13.83 20.31
N PRO A 129 -18.16 -13.46 19.57
CA PRO A 129 -18.84 -14.35 18.63
C PRO A 129 -18.08 -14.63 17.33
N VAL A 130 -17.16 -13.73 16.94
CA VAL A 130 -16.39 -13.81 15.69
C VAL A 130 -15.02 -13.13 15.87
N ALA A 131 -14.04 -13.51 15.05
CA ALA A 131 -12.78 -12.79 14.94
C ALA A 131 -12.26 -12.73 13.49
N PHE A 132 -11.45 -11.71 13.24
CA PHE A 132 -10.75 -11.49 11.97
C PHE A 132 -9.26 -11.51 12.20
N SER A 133 -8.54 -12.42 11.55
CA SER A 133 -7.09 -12.50 11.66
C SER A 133 -6.44 -11.46 10.76
N LEU A 134 -5.45 -10.72 11.28
CA LEU A 134 -4.63 -9.80 10.50
C LEU A 134 -3.37 -10.50 9.98
N SER A 135 -2.80 -9.95 8.90
CA SER A 135 -1.58 -10.44 8.26
C SER A 135 -0.28 -10.08 9.00
N TYR A 136 -0.33 -9.85 10.32
CA TYR A 136 0.87 -9.60 11.13
C TYR A 136 1.58 -10.93 11.47
N PRO A 137 2.91 -11.01 11.36
CA PRO A 137 3.82 -10.02 10.79
C PRO A 137 3.75 -10.02 9.26
N ASN A 138 3.66 -8.83 8.65
CA ASN A 138 3.70 -8.70 7.19
C ASN A 138 5.17 -8.72 6.69
N LEU A 139 5.40 -8.51 5.38
CA LEU A 139 6.75 -8.50 4.82
C LEU A 139 7.64 -7.42 5.45
N TYR A 140 7.12 -6.22 5.70
CA TYR A 140 7.85 -5.14 6.36
C TYR A 140 8.30 -5.51 7.77
N ASP A 141 7.41 -6.15 8.52
CA ASP A 141 7.68 -6.62 9.87
C ASP A 141 8.76 -7.71 9.86
N LYS A 142 8.64 -8.70 8.97
CA LYS A 142 9.61 -9.80 8.82
C LYS A 142 11.00 -9.30 8.43
N MET A 143 11.11 -8.36 7.50
CA MET A 143 12.40 -7.80 7.06
C MET A 143 13.08 -6.94 8.13
N ARG A 144 12.36 -6.60 9.21
CA ARG A 144 12.88 -5.92 10.41
C ARG A 144 12.98 -6.86 11.60
N SER A 145 12.93 -8.17 11.37
CA SER A 145 13.04 -9.20 12.39
C SER A 145 12.01 -9.05 13.52
N ARG A 146 10.85 -8.47 13.23
CA ARG A 146 9.74 -8.39 14.20
C ARG A 146 9.08 -9.75 14.33
N THR A 147 8.74 -10.15 15.56
CA THR A 147 8.21 -11.49 15.87
C THR A 147 6.84 -11.45 16.55
N GLY A 148 6.24 -12.62 16.74
CA GLY A 148 4.89 -12.80 17.27
C GLY A 148 3.87 -13.11 16.18
N SER A 149 2.63 -13.33 16.60
CA SER A 149 1.51 -13.69 15.73
C SER A 149 0.17 -13.38 16.42
N GLY A 150 -0.95 -13.80 15.84
CA GLY A 150 -2.24 -13.81 16.54
C GLY A 150 -2.85 -12.43 16.77
N ILE A 151 -2.55 -11.44 15.91
CA ILE A 151 -3.19 -10.11 15.98
C ILE A 151 -4.55 -10.18 15.30
N TRP A 152 -5.62 -10.06 16.08
CA TRP A 152 -6.99 -10.18 15.60
C TRP A 152 -7.81 -8.91 15.85
N ILE A 153 -8.86 -8.72 15.06
CA ILE A 153 -10.01 -7.88 15.40
C ILE A 153 -11.08 -8.81 15.97
N HIS A 154 -11.50 -8.63 17.22
CA HIS A 154 -12.43 -9.54 17.90
C HIS A 154 -13.39 -8.82 18.86
N GLY A 155 -14.24 -9.60 19.53
CA GLY A 155 -15.28 -9.13 20.44
C GLY A 155 -14.85 -9.07 21.91
N TYR A 156 -15.81 -8.80 22.78
CA TYR A 156 -15.61 -8.90 24.23
C TYR A 156 -16.05 -10.29 24.72
N PRO A 157 -15.57 -10.74 25.89
CA PRO A 157 -16.01 -12.00 26.49
C PRO A 157 -17.53 -12.14 26.55
N MET A 158 -18.04 -13.32 26.21
CA MET A 158 -19.46 -13.66 26.37
C MET A 158 -19.73 -14.26 27.76
N GLU A 159 -21.00 -14.54 28.07
CA GLU A 159 -21.41 -15.08 29.39
C GLU A 159 -20.53 -16.24 29.85
N GLY A 160 -20.02 -16.13 31.08
CA GLY A 160 -19.12 -17.12 31.70
C GLY A 160 -17.65 -16.73 31.68
N ASP A 161 -17.24 -15.79 30.82
CA ASP A 161 -15.86 -15.27 30.79
C ASP A 161 -15.79 -13.82 31.29
N VAL A 162 -14.72 -13.51 32.02
CA VAL A 162 -14.43 -12.16 32.50
C VAL A 162 -13.23 -11.62 31.75
N ARG A 163 -13.30 -10.34 31.37
CA ARG A 163 -12.17 -9.68 30.73
C ARG A 163 -11.07 -9.43 31.77
N GLU A 164 -9.87 -9.95 31.51
CA GLU A 164 -8.72 -9.77 32.42
C GLU A 164 -8.30 -8.31 32.58
N ASN A 165 -8.42 -7.52 31.50
CA ASN A 165 -8.09 -6.10 31.47
C ASN A 165 -9.13 -5.32 30.63
N GLU A 166 -9.81 -4.37 31.27
CA GLU A 166 -10.90 -3.60 30.65
C GLU A 166 -10.42 -2.51 29.67
N VAL A 167 -9.16 -2.09 29.79
CA VAL A 167 -8.61 -0.95 29.04
C VAL A 167 -7.67 -1.36 27.91
N GLU A 168 -7.06 -2.55 28.00
CA GLU A 168 -6.07 -3.02 27.04
C GLU A 168 -6.20 -4.50 26.67
N THR A 169 -5.74 -4.85 25.46
CA THR A 169 -5.56 -6.23 25.04
C THR A 169 -4.07 -6.63 25.11
N ARG A 170 -3.74 -7.87 24.73
CA ARG A 170 -2.35 -8.32 24.54
C ARG A 170 -1.80 -8.04 23.13
N GLY A 171 -2.46 -7.15 22.36
CA GLY A 171 -2.06 -6.74 21.01
C GLY A 171 -3.19 -6.78 19.98
N CYS A 172 -4.31 -7.45 20.27
CA CYS A 172 -5.50 -7.45 19.42
C CYS A 172 -6.24 -6.11 19.43
N VAL A 173 -7.12 -5.92 18.46
CA VAL A 173 -8.13 -4.85 18.44
C VAL A 173 -9.45 -5.45 18.88
N ALA A 174 -10.09 -4.90 19.90
CA ALA A 174 -11.33 -5.46 20.45
C ALA A 174 -12.44 -4.41 20.51
N MET A 175 -13.67 -4.79 20.16
CA MET A 175 -14.86 -3.95 20.32
C MET A 175 -16.02 -4.73 20.95
N LYS A 176 -17.07 -4.04 21.39
CA LYS A 176 -18.28 -4.68 21.93
C LYS A 176 -18.92 -5.62 20.88
N ASN A 177 -19.55 -6.70 21.34
CA ASN A 177 -20.03 -7.78 20.47
C ASN A 177 -21.10 -7.32 19.48
N ASP A 178 -22.01 -6.43 19.89
CA ASP A 178 -23.01 -5.80 19.02
C ASP A 178 -22.36 -4.96 17.90
N LEU A 179 -21.33 -4.18 18.24
CA LEU A 179 -20.55 -3.40 17.27
C LEU A 179 -19.77 -4.31 16.31
N LEU A 180 -19.24 -5.43 16.82
CA LEU A 180 -18.50 -6.41 16.04
C LEU A 180 -19.39 -7.14 15.03
N ILE A 181 -20.60 -7.55 15.40
CA ILE A 181 -21.54 -8.18 14.46
C ILE A 181 -21.87 -7.22 13.32
N ALA A 182 -22.12 -5.95 13.64
CA ALA A 182 -22.35 -4.96 12.60
C ALA A 182 -21.11 -4.61 11.77
N PHE A 183 -19.89 -4.76 12.33
CA PHE A 183 -18.63 -4.68 11.58
C PHE A 183 -18.51 -5.87 10.62
N GLU A 184 -18.83 -7.07 11.09
CA GLU A 184 -18.79 -8.30 10.30
C GLU A 184 -19.71 -8.24 9.08
N ASP A 185 -20.91 -7.69 9.22
CA ASP A 185 -21.87 -7.57 8.12
C ASP A 185 -21.32 -6.82 6.92
N VAL A 186 -20.40 -5.87 7.15
CA VAL A 186 -19.73 -5.10 6.10
C VAL A 186 -18.48 -5.84 5.61
N VAL A 187 -17.71 -6.47 6.50
CA VAL A 187 -16.34 -6.95 6.20
C VAL A 187 -16.28 -8.38 5.67
N LYS A 188 -17.20 -9.27 6.07
CA LYS A 188 -17.07 -10.74 5.92
C LYS A 188 -16.68 -11.27 4.53
N ASN A 189 -17.08 -10.60 3.46
CA ASN A 189 -16.86 -11.03 2.08
C ASN A 189 -15.90 -10.11 1.29
N ASN A 190 -15.32 -9.11 1.95
CA ASN A 190 -14.59 -8.04 1.28
C ASN A 190 -13.10 -8.10 1.61
N LYS A 191 -12.26 -8.15 0.59
CA LYS A 191 -10.81 -7.94 0.75
C LYS A 191 -10.59 -6.53 1.30
N SER A 192 -10.08 -6.46 2.52
CA SER A 192 -9.96 -5.21 3.27
C SER A 192 -8.52 -4.93 3.65
N ILE A 193 -8.10 -3.69 3.49
CA ILE A 193 -6.84 -3.19 4.05
C ILE A 193 -7.12 -2.65 5.45
N VAL A 194 -6.31 -3.04 6.43
CA VAL A 194 -6.37 -2.56 7.81
C VAL A 194 -5.15 -1.68 8.05
N ILE A 195 -5.36 -0.37 8.20
CA ILE A 195 -4.32 0.60 8.47
C ILE A 195 -4.39 0.95 9.95
N ILE A 196 -3.33 0.63 10.71
CA ILE A 196 -3.24 0.89 12.14
C ILE A 196 -2.19 1.95 12.39
N SER A 197 -2.59 3.06 12.99
CA SER A 197 -1.72 4.16 13.37
C SER A 197 -1.66 4.36 14.87
N GLU A 198 -0.53 4.90 15.32
CA GLU A 198 -0.34 5.25 16.73
C GLU A 198 -1.28 6.40 17.15
N LYS A 199 -1.35 7.45 16.31
CA LYS A 199 -2.14 8.65 16.56
C LYS A 199 -2.62 9.27 15.26
N GLY A 200 -3.92 9.56 15.17
CA GLY A 200 -4.57 10.10 13.99
C GLY A 200 -4.63 9.07 12.86
N TYR A 201 -5.65 9.14 12.01
CA TYR A 201 -5.63 8.33 10.80
C TYR A 201 -4.52 8.79 9.86
N PRO A 202 -3.75 7.87 9.25
CA PRO A 202 -2.71 8.25 8.30
C PRO A 202 -3.35 8.92 7.09
N GLN A 203 -2.71 10.00 6.64
CA GLN A 203 -3.13 10.78 5.49
C GLN A 203 -2.05 10.71 4.43
N ALA A 204 -2.25 9.86 3.42
CA ALA A 204 -1.40 9.88 2.25
C ALA A 204 -1.57 11.21 1.51
N LEU A 205 -0.44 11.85 1.20
CA LEU A 205 -0.45 13.09 0.42
C LEU A 205 -0.53 12.76 -1.07
N THR A 206 -1.35 13.49 -1.81
CA THR A 206 -1.42 13.36 -3.28
C THR A 206 -0.04 13.55 -3.93
N SER A 207 0.76 14.47 -3.40
CA SER A 207 2.14 14.70 -3.84
C SER A 207 3.04 13.48 -3.66
N ASP A 208 2.88 12.75 -2.55
CA ASP A 208 3.68 11.55 -2.29
C ASP A 208 3.31 10.43 -3.26
N ILE A 209 2.01 10.21 -3.47
CA ILE A 209 1.52 9.21 -4.42
C ILE A 209 2.00 9.56 -5.85
N ALA A 210 1.99 10.85 -6.22
CA ALA A 210 2.53 11.31 -7.49
C ALA A 210 4.04 11.06 -7.63
N VAL A 211 4.82 11.30 -6.58
CA VAL A 211 6.26 10.98 -6.54
C VAL A 211 6.51 9.49 -6.64
N ILE A 212 5.70 8.66 -5.97
CA ILE A 212 5.80 7.21 -6.02
C ILE A 212 5.54 6.72 -7.45
N PHE A 213 4.44 7.14 -8.08
CA PHE A 213 4.17 6.73 -9.46
C PHE A 213 5.28 7.15 -10.42
N ALA A 214 5.70 8.42 -10.38
CA ALA A 214 6.80 8.92 -11.18
C ALA A 214 8.09 8.09 -10.96
N GLY A 215 8.40 7.79 -9.70
CA GLY A 215 9.52 6.96 -9.30
C GLY A 215 9.43 5.54 -9.84
N LEU A 216 8.27 4.89 -9.75
CA LEU A 216 8.03 3.53 -10.25
C LEU A 216 8.26 3.44 -11.76
N PHE A 217 7.73 4.38 -12.55
CA PHE A 217 7.91 4.37 -14.00
C PHE A 217 9.34 4.76 -14.41
N ALA A 218 10.03 5.61 -13.63
CA ALA A 218 11.43 5.92 -13.87
C ALA A 218 12.34 4.73 -13.54
N TRP A 219 12.03 3.99 -12.47
CA TRP A 219 12.67 2.74 -12.09
C TRP A 219 12.43 1.64 -13.14
N LYS A 220 11.18 1.48 -13.61
CA LYS A 220 10.82 0.58 -14.73
C LYS A 220 11.62 0.89 -15.98
N ASN A 221 11.73 2.17 -16.33
CA ASN A 221 12.48 2.60 -17.51
C ASN A 221 13.95 2.23 -17.40
N ALA A 222 14.60 2.57 -16.27
CA ALA A 222 16.00 2.22 -16.01
C ALA A 222 16.23 0.69 -16.08
N TRP A 223 15.30 -0.10 -15.53
CA TRP A 223 15.35 -1.55 -15.61
C TRP A 223 15.21 -2.06 -17.05
N THR A 224 14.25 -1.52 -17.80
CA THR A 224 13.97 -1.92 -19.19
C THR A 224 15.20 -1.71 -20.08
N ILE A 225 15.87 -0.55 -19.95
CA ILE A 225 17.03 -0.19 -20.79
C ILE A 225 18.39 -0.64 -20.22
N SER A 226 18.40 -1.43 -19.13
CA SER A 226 19.62 -1.88 -18.44
C SER A 226 20.51 -0.74 -17.91
N ASP A 227 19.94 0.40 -17.49
CA ASP A 227 20.68 1.48 -16.83
C ASP A 227 20.86 1.14 -15.35
N LEU A 228 21.98 0.47 -15.03
CA LEU A 228 22.25 -0.07 -13.69
C LEU A 228 22.37 1.03 -12.63
N ASP A 229 23.11 2.10 -12.92
CA ASP A 229 23.39 3.14 -11.94
C ASP A 229 22.10 3.90 -11.59
N ARG A 230 21.28 4.22 -12.60
CA ARG A 230 19.96 4.82 -12.37
C ARG A 230 19.03 3.85 -11.65
N TYR A 231 19.01 2.57 -12.03
CA TYR A 231 18.19 1.54 -11.36
C TYR A 231 18.53 1.41 -9.87
N LEU A 232 19.82 1.28 -9.54
CA LEU A 232 20.27 1.16 -8.15
C LEU A 232 20.05 2.44 -7.35
N SER A 233 19.99 3.61 -7.98
CA SER A 233 19.71 4.89 -7.31
C SER A 233 18.33 4.97 -6.65
N PHE A 234 17.37 4.12 -7.07
CA PHE A 234 16.05 4.03 -6.45
C PHE A 234 16.05 3.22 -5.15
N TYR A 235 17.11 2.49 -4.83
CA TYR A 235 17.17 1.68 -3.63
C TYR A 235 17.73 2.48 -2.45
N SER A 236 17.14 2.27 -1.27
CA SER A 236 17.63 2.86 -0.03
C SER A 236 18.88 2.13 0.47
N SER A 237 19.74 2.82 1.22
CA SER A 237 20.89 2.21 1.89
C SER A 237 20.47 1.16 2.95
N ASP A 238 19.25 1.27 3.48
CA ASP A 238 18.66 0.29 4.41
C ASP A 238 17.88 -0.84 3.71
N PHE A 239 17.99 -0.97 2.38
CA PHE A 239 17.24 -1.96 1.59
C PHE A 239 17.44 -3.41 2.06
N ARG A 240 16.34 -4.17 2.03
CA ARG A 240 16.29 -5.63 2.19
C ARG A 240 15.36 -6.25 1.15
N ARG A 241 15.82 -7.24 0.41
CA ARG A 241 14.93 -8.07 -0.42
C ARG A 241 14.14 -9.03 0.48
N PHE A 242 13.01 -9.55 0.00
CA PHE A 242 12.13 -10.48 0.73
C PHE A 242 12.82 -11.70 1.36
N ASP A 243 13.98 -12.12 0.83
CA ASP A 243 14.79 -13.23 1.33
C ASP A 243 15.94 -12.79 2.27
N GLY A 244 15.95 -11.52 2.67
CA GLY A 244 16.95 -10.94 3.56
C GLY A 244 18.19 -10.37 2.85
N MET A 245 18.32 -10.53 1.53
CA MET A 245 19.47 -10.02 0.76
C MET A 245 19.63 -8.50 0.95
N LYS A 246 20.85 -8.06 1.27
CA LYS A 246 21.19 -6.65 1.48
C LYS A 246 21.50 -5.94 0.16
N LEU A 247 21.53 -4.60 0.20
CA LEU A 247 21.80 -3.78 -1.00
C LEU A 247 23.11 -4.13 -1.72
N SER A 248 24.19 -4.45 -0.99
CA SER A 248 25.49 -4.79 -1.59
C SER A 248 25.44 -6.07 -2.43
N GLU A 249 24.82 -7.12 -1.87
CA GLU A 249 24.62 -8.41 -2.51
C GLU A 249 23.67 -8.28 -3.71
N PHE A 250 22.57 -7.55 -3.52
CA PHE A 250 21.58 -7.26 -4.56
C PHE A 250 22.20 -6.48 -5.72
N SER A 251 23.00 -5.46 -5.44
CA SER A 251 23.71 -4.66 -6.45
C SER A 251 24.70 -5.51 -7.24
N ALA A 252 25.48 -6.37 -6.57
CA ALA A 252 26.41 -7.29 -7.24
C ALA A 252 25.67 -8.28 -8.15
N MET A 253 24.54 -8.82 -7.69
CA MET A 253 23.67 -9.68 -8.50
C MET A 253 23.12 -8.93 -9.72
N LYS A 254 22.53 -7.75 -9.53
CA LYS A 254 21.93 -6.96 -10.61
C LYS A 254 22.97 -6.48 -11.62
N LYS A 255 24.20 -6.20 -11.20
CA LYS A 255 25.32 -5.90 -12.11
C LYS A 255 25.57 -7.03 -13.11
N ARG A 256 25.57 -8.29 -12.65
CA ARG A 256 25.72 -9.47 -13.54
C ARG A 256 24.51 -9.68 -14.45
N VAL A 257 23.30 -9.36 -13.97
CA VAL A 257 22.08 -9.46 -14.79
C VAL A 257 22.07 -8.40 -15.88
N PHE A 258 22.39 -7.14 -15.54
CA PHE A 258 22.36 -6.02 -16.46
C PHE A 258 23.49 -6.09 -17.50
N SER A 259 24.65 -6.69 -17.16
CA SER A 259 25.75 -6.89 -18.11
C SER A 259 25.42 -7.81 -19.28
N LYS A 260 24.36 -8.64 -19.17
CA LYS A 260 23.87 -9.45 -20.30
C LYS A 260 23.18 -8.61 -21.38
N ASN A 261 22.74 -7.39 -21.03
CA ASN A 261 22.03 -6.46 -21.90
C ASN A 261 20.87 -7.08 -22.69
N GLU A 262 20.15 -8.01 -22.06
CA GLU A 262 19.00 -8.69 -22.66
C GLU A 262 17.87 -7.67 -22.94
N SER A 263 17.17 -7.85 -24.05
CA SER A 263 15.94 -7.10 -24.31
C SER A 263 14.86 -7.50 -23.30
N LYS A 264 14.13 -6.50 -22.78
CA LYS A 264 13.13 -6.71 -21.74
C LYS A 264 11.84 -6.00 -22.10
N ILE A 265 10.71 -6.65 -21.85
CA ILE A 265 9.39 -6.03 -21.82
C ILE A 265 8.89 -6.09 -20.38
N ILE A 266 8.61 -4.92 -19.80
CA ILE A 266 8.17 -4.78 -18.42
C ILE A 266 6.90 -3.93 -18.38
N GLU A 267 5.80 -4.54 -17.98
CA GLU A 267 4.48 -3.89 -17.86
C GLU A 267 3.99 -3.96 -16.42
N PHE A 268 3.46 -2.84 -15.92
CA PHE A 268 2.85 -2.75 -14.60
C PHE A 268 1.37 -2.41 -14.73
N LYS A 269 0.50 -3.08 -13.98
CA LYS A 269 -0.95 -2.88 -13.96
C LYS A 269 -1.49 -3.00 -12.54
N ASN A 270 -2.74 -2.56 -12.33
CA ASN A 270 -3.49 -2.81 -11.09
C ASN A 270 -2.78 -2.34 -9.81
N PHE A 271 -2.40 -1.07 -9.77
CA PHE A 271 -1.65 -0.49 -8.65
C PHE A 271 -2.51 -0.36 -7.38
N THR A 272 -1.87 -0.59 -6.24
CA THR A 272 -2.38 -0.26 -4.92
C THR A 272 -1.24 0.37 -4.12
N ILE A 273 -1.42 1.61 -3.67
CA ILE A 273 -0.43 2.39 -2.90
C ILE A 273 -1.09 2.79 -1.59
N VAL A 274 -0.64 2.20 -0.48
CA VAL A 274 -1.24 2.38 0.84
C VAL A 274 -0.22 3.07 1.75
N PRO A 275 -0.59 4.14 2.48
CA PRO A 275 0.29 4.70 3.49
C PRO A 275 0.60 3.62 4.54
N TYR A 276 1.85 3.54 4.96
CA TYR A 276 2.32 2.60 5.97
C TYR A 276 2.73 3.40 7.21
N PRO A 277 1.84 3.54 8.21
CA PRO A 277 2.18 4.20 9.46
C PRO A 277 3.43 3.60 10.10
N SER A 278 4.23 4.46 10.72
CA SER A 278 5.35 4.05 11.56
C SER A 278 5.60 5.11 12.62
N THR A 279 6.10 4.71 13.79
CA THR A 279 6.52 5.64 14.85
C THR A 279 7.79 6.41 14.50
N ASP A 280 8.60 5.89 13.57
CA ASP A 280 9.92 6.45 13.24
C ASP A 280 9.84 7.66 12.30
N SER A 281 8.64 8.23 12.12
CA SER A 281 8.33 9.42 11.30
C SER A 281 8.78 9.34 9.83
N LYS A 282 9.20 8.17 9.36
CA LYS A 282 9.46 7.91 7.94
C LYS A 282 8.14 7.91 7.19
N ASN A 283 8.12 8.60 6.05
CA ASN A 283 6.96 8.63 5.16
C ASN A 283 6.99 7.38 4.25
N ILE A 284 6.41 6.28 4.73
CA ILE A 284 6.49 4.96 4.10
C ILE A 284 5.15 4.61 3.45
N TYR A 285 5.23 3.92 2.31
CA TYR A 285 4.09 3.39 1.59
C TYR A 285 4.33 1.91 1.23
N ARG A 286 3.28 1.10 1.34
CA ARG A 286 3.22 -0.22 0.72
C ARG A 286 2.66 -0.04 -0.69
N VAL A 287 3.41 -0.49 -1.68
CA VAL A 287 3.05 -0.44 -3.10
C VAL A 287 2.91 -1.87 -3.60
N SER A 288 1.84 -2.18 -4.31
CA SER A 288 1.69 -3.44 -5.02
C SER A 288 1.11 -3.22 -6.41
N PHE A 289 1.50 -4.04 -7.36
CA PHE A 289 1.02 -4.01 -8.74
C PHE A 289 1.26 -5.36 -9.40
N ASP A 290 0.49 -5.65 -10.44
CA ASP A 290 0.73 -6.81 -11.29
C ASP A 290 1.86 -6.49 -12.26
N GLU A 291 2.89 -7.33 -12.25
CA GLU A 291 4.04 -7.26 -13.16
C GLU A 291 3.92 -8.33 -14.22
N ARG A 292 4.11 -7.92 -15.48
CA ARG A 292 4.47 -8.81 -16.58
C ARG A 292 5.88 -8.48 -17.03
N TYR A 293 6.77 -9.44 -16.86
CA TYR A 293 8.16 -9.38 -17.29
C TYR A 293 8.42 -10.42 -18.38
N ARG A 294 9.06 -10.00 -19.47
CA ARG A 294 9.54 -10.87 -20.53
C ARG A 294 10.99 -10.54 -20.88
N ALA A 295 11.84 -11.55 -20.95
CA ALA A 295 13.18 -11.49 -21.52
C ALA A 295 13.52 -12.88 -22.08
N ASP A 296 14.58 -12.97 -22.88
CA ASP A 296 14.98 -14.23 -23.53
C ASP A 296 15.25 -15.35 -22.53
N THR A 297 15.81 -15.02 -21.36
CA THR A 297 16.21 -16.01 -20.36
C THR A 297 15.22 -16.19 -19.20
N TYR A 298 14.23 -15.32 -19.07
CA TYR A 298 13.32 -15.33 -17.92
C TYR A 298 12.00 -14.62 -18.23
N ASN A 299 10.90 -15.24 -17.81
CA ASN A 299 9.55 -14.69 -17.90
C ASN A 299 8.89 -14.75 -16.52
N PHE A 300 8.11 -13.73 -16.18
CA PHE A 300 7.34 -13.68 -14.94
C PHE A 300 6.01 -12.97 -15.15
N ASP A 301 4.96 -13.52 -14.56
CA ASP A 301 3.68 -12.86 -14.36
C ASP A 301 3.29 -13.08 -12.90
N GLY A 302 3.08 -11.99 -12.16
CA GLY A 302 2.74 -12.08 -10.75
C GLY A 302 2.56 -10.72 -10.12
N GLN A 303 2.20 -10.72 -8.85
CA GLN A 303 2.14 -9.48 -8.07
C GLN A 303 3.52 -9.14 -7.52
N LYS A 304 3.92 -7.89 -7.71
CA LYS A 304 5.08 -7.28 -7.07
C LYS A 304 4.65 -6.55 -5.82
N VAL A 305 5.44 -6.62 -4.75
CA VAL A 305 5.22 -5.83 -3.54
C VAL A 305 6.50 -5.06 -3.20
N LEU A 306 6.36 -3.74 -3.07
CA LEU A 306 7.42 -2.85 -2.62
C LEU A 306 6.99 -2.16 -1.32
N TYR A 307 7.95 -1.93 -0.44
CA TYR A 307 7.82 -0.89 0.58
C TYR A 307 8.77 0.23 0.21
N VAL A 308 8.23 1.44 0.10
CA VAL A 308 8.98 2.61 -0.35
C VAL A 308 8.90 3.73 0.67
N ALA A 309 9.99 4.48 0.83
CA ALA A 309 9.99 5.77 1.51
C ALA A 309 9.90 6.89 0.49
N VAL A 310 9.20 7.97 0.84
CA VAL A 310 9.28 9.25 0.13
C VAL A 310 10.16 10.17 0.94
N GLU A 311 11.36 10.45 0.44
CA GLU A 311 12.35 11.32 1.07
C GLU A 311 12.88 12.34 0.07
N ASN A 312 12.96 13.62 0.46
CA ASN A 312 13.44 14.70 -0.40
C ASN A 312 12.77 14.71 -1.79
N ASN A 313 11.44 14.51 -1.81
CA ASN A 313 10.63 14.42 -3.03
C ASN A 313 11.05 13.30 -4.01
N LYS A 314 11.64 12.22 -3.48
CA LYS A 314 12.07 11.05 -4.25
C LYS A 314 11.58 9.76 -3.59
N MET A 315 11.19 8.80 -4.44
CA MET A 315 10.88 7.44 -4.01
C MET A 315 12.17 6.65 -3.77
N LYS A 316 12.24 5.96 -2.63
CA LYS A 316 13.29 5.01 -2.28
C LYS A 316 12.73 3.66 -1.89
N ILE A 317 13.20 2.58 -2.51
CA ILE A 317 12.79 1.21 -2.23
C ILE A 317 13.51 0.72 -0.98
N LEU A 318 12.73 0.41 0.06
CA LEU A 318 13.18 -0.19 1.32
C LEU A 318 13.14 -1.72 1.23
N ILE A 319 12.07 -2.26 0.60
CA ILE A 319 11.87 -3.71 0.45
C ILE A 319 11.30 -4.01 -0.93
N GLU A 320 11.76 -5.12 -1.52
CA GLU A 320 11.25 -5.68 -2.78
C GLU A 320 10.98 -7.18 -2.61
N GLU A 321 9.75 -7.59 -2.98
CA GLU A 321 9.30 -8.97 -3.20
C GLU A 321 8.95 -9.17 -4.68
#